data_AF-A0A9L0JXH3-F1
#
_entry.id   AF-A0A9L0JXH3-F1
#
_cell.length_a   1.000
_cell.length_b   1.000
_cell.length_c   1.000
_cell.angle_alpha   90.00
_cell.angle_beta   90.00
_cell.angle_gamma   90.00
#
_symmetry.space_group_name_H-M   'P 1'
#
loop_
_entity.id
_entity.type
_entity.pdbx_description
1 polymer ?
#
loop_
_entity_poly.entity_id
_entity_poly.type
_entity_poly.pdbx_seq_one_letter_code
_entity_poly.pdbx_strand_id
1 'polypeptide(L)'
;RGGSPSVAAPRSPLRSARWSGFRCHHWTASSSRSGPKRKEEWICTIFHSSGYDTQTIVKNNGKTEYGLFQINNKMWCRDNQILPSRNICGISCNKFLDDDLTDDVMCAKKILDSEGIDYWLAHKPLCSEKLEQWLCEEL
;
A
#
# COMPACT_ATOMS: atom_id res chain seq x y z
N ARG A 1 42.03 -14.93 -13.62
CA ARG A 1 41.40 -13.73 -13.02
C ARG A 1 40.01 -13.62 -13.62
N GLY A 2 39.02 -14.30 -13.04
CA GLY A 2 37.62 -14.20 -13.45
C GLY A 2 36.89 -13.42 -12.38
N GLY A 3 36.57 -12.16 -12.67
CA GLY A 3 35.69 -11.35 -11.81
C GLY A 3 34.25 -11.67 -12.17
N SER A 4 33.48 -12.16 -11.20
CA SER A 4 32.04 -12.38 -11.32
C SER A 4 31.34 -11.07 -11.76
N PRO A 5 30.34 -11.13 -12.64
CA PRO A 5 29.57 -9.94 -12.98
C PRO A 5 28.76 -9.53 -11.74
N SER A 6 29.02 -8.33 -11.23
CA SER A 6 28.20 -7.71 -10.19
C SER A 6 26.76 -7.68 -10.65
N VAL A 7 25.90 -8.45 -9.98
CA VAL A 7 24.45 -8.31 -10.09
C VAL A 7 24.13 -6.87 -9.70
N ALA A 8 23.71 -6.06 -10.67
CA ALA A 8 23.27 -4.70 -10.40
C ALA A 8 22.10 -4.78 -9.42
N ALA A 9 22.23 -4.11 -8.27
CA ALA A 9 21.11 -3.88 -7.38
C ALA A 9 19.98 -3.21 -8.19
N PRO A 10 18.70 -3.59 -7.97
CA PRO A 10 17.59 -2.94 -8.65
C PRO A 10 17.68 -1.43 -8.40
N ARG A 11 17.64 -0.66 -9.49
CA ARG A 11 17.65 0.80 -9.43
C ARG A 11 16.52 1.22 -8.50
N SER A 12 16.85 1.97 -7.45
CA SER A 12 15.87 2.58 -6.56
C SER A 12 14.79 3.27 -7.41
N PRO A 13 13.48 3.07 -7.15
CA PRO A 13 12.38 3.66 -7.95
C PRO A 13 12.30 5.21 -7.92
N LEU A 14 13.36 5.87 -7.44
CA LEU A 14 13.43 7.23 -6.93
C LEU A 14 13.58 8.31 -8.03
N ARG A 15 12.85 8.21 -9.15
CA ARG A 15 12.86 9.26 -10.19
C ARG A 15 11.47 9.72 -10.65
N SER A 16 10.50 9.72 -9.75
CA SER A 16 9.36 10.65 -9.86
C SER A 16 9.43 11.62 -8.68
N ALA A 17 9.69 12.89 -8.98
CA ALA A 17 9.84 13.97 -7.99
C ALA A 17 8.56 14.25 -7.18
N ARG A 18 7.40 13.71 -7.60
CA ARG A 18 6.11 13.93 -6.95
C ARG A 18 5.97 13.20 -5.59
N TRP A 19 6.79 12.18 -5.33
CA TRP A 19 6.60 11.27 -4.18
C TRP A 19 7.78 11.21 -3.20
N SER A 20 8.74 12.14 -3.29
CA SER A 20 9.81 12.23 -2.31
C SER A 20 9.34 12.64 -0.92
N GLY A 21 8.27 13.44 -0.81
CA GLY A 21 7.66 13.84 0.47
C GLY A 21 6.66 12.83 1.06
N PHE A 22 6.00 12.01 0.24
CA PHE A 22 5.02 11.04 0.73
C PHE A 22 5.64 9.82 1.42
N ARG A 23 6.92 9.52 1.15
CA ARG A 23 7.60 8.36 1.74
C ARG A 23 7.54 8.37 3.27
N CYS A 24 7.61 9.54 3.92
CA CYS A 24 7.88 9.59 5.37
C CYS A 24 6.77 10.20 6.23
N HIS A 25 5.88 11.02 5.67
CA HIS A 25 5.06 11.91 6.50
C HIS A 25 3.62 11.45 6.79
N HIS A 26 3.09 10.44 6.08
CA HIS A 26 1.64 10.17 6.14
C HIS A 26 1.21 8.97 7.00
N TRP A 27 2.15 8.12 7.46
CA TRP A 27 1.81 7.01 8.36
C TRP A 27 2.41 7.19 9.74
N THR A 28 1.65 7.84 10.63
CA THR A 28 1.99 7.87 12.05
C THR A 28 1.65 6.51 12.68
N ALA A 29 2.66 5.88 13.27
CA ALA A 29 2.64 4.54 13.87
C ALA A 29 1.64 4.34 15.04
N SER A 30 0.76 5.30 15.30
CA SER A 30 -0.07 5.39 16.49
C SER A 30 -1.49 4.82 16.34
N SER A 31 -1.88 4.22 15.22
CA SER A 31 -3.32 3.99 14.94
C SER A 31 -3.87 2.57 15.10
N SER A 32 -3.07 1.48 15.05
CA SER A 32 -3.62 0.10 15.09
C SER A 32 -2.65 -0.91 15.71
N ARG A 33 -3.10 -1.68 16.72
CA ARG A 33 -2.29 -2.74 17.37
C ARG A 33 -1.86 -3.84 16.38
N SER A 34 -2.61 -4.02 15.30
CA SER A 34 -2.38 -4.99 14.23
C SER A 34 -1.70 -4.36 12.99
N GLY A 35 -1.20 -3.13 13.13
CA GLY A 35 -0.48 -2.37 12.11
C GLY A 35 0.99 -2.78 11.90
N PRO A 36 1.64 -2.22 10.87
CA PRO A 36 3.08 -2.39 10.66
C PRO A 36 3.86 -1.83 11.86
N LYS A 37 4.90 -2.53 12.31
CA LYS A 37 5.67 -2.13 13.51
C LYS A 37 6.64 -0.99 13.23
N ARG A 38 7.08 -0.87 11.99
CA ARG A 38 8.01 0.15 11.52
C ARG A 38 7.45 0.83 10.28
N LYS A 39 7.77 2.12 10.09
CA LYS A 39 7.32 2.89 8.92
C LYS A 39 7.77 2.24 7.60
N GLU A 40 8.95 1.64 7.61
CA GLU A 40 9.56 0.99 6.45
C GLU A 40 8.78 -0.25 6.00
N GLU A 41 8.13 -0.97 6.92
CA GLU A 41 7.29 -2.12 6.59
C GLU A 41 6.09 -1.67 5.76
N TRP A 42 5.52 -0.52 6.12
CA TRP A 42 4.39 0.07 5.42
C TRP A 42 4.77 0.59 4.04
N ILE A 43 5.88 1.32 3.96
CA ILE A 43 6.47 1.83 2.71
C ILE A 43 6.69 0.67 1.74
N CYS A 44 7.42 -0.36 2.17
CA CYS A 44 7.66 -1.56 1.37
C CYS A 44 6.34 -2.23 0.92
N THR A 45 5.38 -2.37 1.82
CA THR A 45 4.12 -3.06 1.55
C THR A 45 3.30 -2.33 0.49
N ILE A 46 3.19 -1.00 0.58
CA ILE A 46 2.49 -0.19 -0.42
C ILE A 46 3.21 -0.27 -1.76
N PHE A 47 4.54 -0.18 -1.79
CA PHE A 47 5.30 -0.32 -3.03
C PHE A 47 4.96 -1.63 -3.75
N HIS A 48 4.97 -2.74 -3.02
CA HIS A 48 4.67 -4.04 -3.62
C HIS A 48 3.18 -4.28 -3.89
N SER A 49 2.30 -3.45 -3.33
CA SER A 49 0.85 -3.53 -3.59
C SER A 49 0.44 -2.74 -4.83
N SER A 50 0.94 -1.52 -5.01
CA SER A 50 0.49 -0.59 -6.06
C SER A 50 1.60 0.16 -6.77
N GLY A 51 2.87 -0.04 -6.41
CA GLY A 51 3.98 0.76 -6.95
C GLY A 51 3.92 2.24 -6.55
N TYR A 52 3.15 2.57 -5.50
CA TYR A 52 2.80 3.94 -5.09
C TYR A 52 1.90 4.72 -6.07
N ASP A 53 1.19 4.03 -6.95
CA ASP A 53 0.28 4.67 -7.89
C ASP A 53 -1.15 4.67 -7.35
N THR A 54 -1.69 5.85 -7.06
CA THR A 54 -3.05 6.08 -6.59
C THR A 54 -4.11 5.68 -7.61
N GLN A 55 -3.75 5.52 -8.89
CA GLN A 55 -4.68 5.13 -9.95
C GLN A 55 -4.60 3.63 -10.27
N THR A 56 -3.86 2.84 -9.47
CA THR A 56 -3.74 1.40 -9.68
C THR A 56 -5.08 0.70 -9.49
N ILE A 57 -5.51 -0.05 -10.50
CA ILE A 57 -6.70 -0.91 -10.45
C ILE A 57 -6.29 -2.33 -10.82
N VAL A 58 -6.48 -3.28 -9.91
CA VAL A 58 -6.18 -4.69 -10.13
C VAL A 58 -7.46 -5.52 -10.02
N LYS A 59 -7.73 -6.35 -11.03
CA LYS A 59 -8.83 -7.33 -11.00
C LYS A 59 -8.28 -8.70 -10.67
N ASN A 60 -8.77 -9.32 -9.60
CA ASN A 60 -8.29 -10.62 -9.16
C ASN A 60 -9.44 -11.44 -8.56
N ASN A 61 -9.59 -12.70 -8.97
CA ASN A 61 -10.53 -13.67 -8.37
C ASN A 61 -11.94 -13.14 -8.11
N GLY A 62 -12.49 -12.37 -9.06
CA GLY A 62 -13.84 -11.82 -8.97
C GLY A 62 -14.02 -10.64 -8.00
N LYS A 63 -12.92 -10.02 -7.55
CA LYS A 63 -12.92 -8.70 -6.90
C LYS A 63 -12.04 -7.73 -7.68
N THR A 64 -12.28 -6.44 -7.48
CA THR A 64 -11.40 -5.37 -7.95
C THR A 64 -10.80 -4.67 -6.74
N GLU A 65 -9.51 -4.40 -6.80
CA GLU A 65 -8.71 -3.66 -5.81
C GLU A 65 -8.32 -2.30 -6.39
N TYR A 66 -8.41 -1.27 -5.56
CA TYR A 66 -8.31 0.13 -5.98
C TYR A 66 -7.23 0.86 -5.19
N GLY A 67 -6.54 1.73 -5.89
CA GLY A 67 -5.76 2.80 -5.31
C GLY A 67 -4.46 2.36 -4.68
N LEU A 68 -3.89 3.31 -3.94
CA LEU A 68 -2.59 3.15 -3.29
C LEU A 68 -2.55 1.92 -2.38
N PHE A 69 -3.63 1.67 -1.64
CA PHE A 69 -3.71 0.58 -0.67
C PHE A 69 -4.39 -0.69 -1.20
N GLN A 70 -4.71 -0.77 -2.48
CA GLN A 70 -5.36 -1.94 -3.09
C GLN A 70 -6.59 -2.42 -2.30
N ILE A 71 -7.50 -1.48 -2.01
CA ILE A 71 -8.70 -1.72 -1.21
C ILE A 71 -9.76 -2.37 -2.11
N ASN A 72 -10.31 -3.52 -1.70
CA ASN A 72 -11.23 -4.27 -2.57
C ASN A 72 -12.72 -3.89 -2.46
N ASN A 73 -13.41 -3.93 -3.61
CA ASN A 73 -14.86 -3.67 -3.72
C ASN A 73 -15.77 -4.74 -3.11
N LYS A 74 -15.26 -5.94 -2.81
CA LYS A 74 -16.08 -7.03 -2.25
C LYS A 74 -16.45 -6.77 -0.78
N MET A 75 -15.55 -6.13 -0.04
CA MET A 75 -15.72 -5.92 1.41
C MET A 75 -15.68 -4.46 1.84
N TRP A 76 -14.79 -3.65 1.28
CA TRP A 76 -14.40 -2.39 1.90
C TRP A 76 -15.09 -1.17 1.30
N CYS A 77 -15.18 -1.10 -0.03
CA CYS A 77 -15.85 -0.02 -0.74
C CYS A 77 -16.92 -0.55 -1.68
N ARG A 78 -17.77 0.34 -2.21
CA ARG A 78 -18.76 0.00 -3.23
C ARG A 78 -18.42 0.65 -4.56
N ASP A 79 -18.47 -0.13 -5.62
CA ASP A 79 -18.44 0.38 -6.99
C ASP A 79 -19.77 0.09 -7.70
N ASN A 80 -19.87 0.49 -8.97
CA ASN A 80 -21.07 0.28 -9.77
C ASN A 80 -21.16 -1.14 -10.35
N GLN A 81 -20.38 -2.09 -9.84
CA GLN A 81 -20.47 -3.49 -10.28
C GLN A 81 -21.65 -4.19 -9.59
N ILE A 82 -22.15 -5.26 -10.22
CA ILE A 82 -23.27 -6.08 -9.72
C ILE A 82 -22.86 -6.89 -8.47
N LEU A 83 -21.57 -6.93 -8.14
CA LEU A 83 -21.05 -7.67 -7.00
C LEU A 83 -21.60 -7.12 -5.69
N PRO A 84 -22.20 -7.96 -4.83
CA PRO A 84 -22.61 -7.54 -3.49
C PRO A 84 -21.38 -7.09 -2.69
N SER A 85 -21.43 -5.86 -2.17
CA SER A 85 -20.39 -5.29 -1.31
C SER A 85 -20.92 -4.98 0.07
N ARG A 86 -20.17 -5.37 1.11
CA ARG A 86 -20.45 -4.95 2.49
C ARG A 86 -20.20 -3.46 2.72
N ASN A 87 -19.33 -2.84 1.90
CA ASN A 87 -19.01 -1.43 1.96
C ASN A 87 -18.67 -0.93 3.39
N ILE A 88 -17.78 -1.63 4.09
CA ILE A 88 -17.43 -1.32 5.50
C ILE A 88 -16.87 0.11 5.67
N CYS A 89 -16.16 0.62 4.67
CA CYS A 89 -15.66 1.98 4.68
C CYS A 89 -16.75 3.02 4.36
N GLY A 90 -17.89 2.61 3.81
CA GLY A 90 -19.03 3.48 3.54
C GLY A 90 -18.79 4.45 2.39
N ILE A 91 -17.93 4.08 1.43
CA ILE A 91 -17.40 4.99 0.40
C ILE A 91 -17.40 4.34 -0.98
N SER A 92 -17.45 5.17 -2.03
CA SER A 92 -17.27 4.69 -3.40
C SER A 92 -15.81 4.31 -3.64
N CYS A 93 -15.56 3.17 -4.30
CA CYS A 93 -14.19 2.76 -4.63
C CYS A 93 -13.45 3.74 -5.54
N ASN A 94 -14.18 4.60 -6.27
CA ASN A 94 -13.58 5.63 -7.13
C ASN A 94 -12.86 6.73 -6.33
N LYS A 95 -13.15 6.86 -5.03
CA LYS A 95 -12.49 7.83 -4.15
C LYS A 95 -11.03 7.48 -3.92
N PHE A 96 -10.71 6.19 -3.85
CA PHE A 96 -9.34 5.71 -3.74
C PHE A 96 -8.48 5.89 -5.00
N LEU A 97 -9.01 6.53 -6.04
CA LEU A 97 -8.32 6.76 -7.32
C LEU A 97 -7.93 8.23 -7.53
N ASP A 98 -8.22 9.10 -6.56
CA ASP A 98 -7.81 10.50 -6.63
C ASP A 98 -6.49 10.75 -5.87
N ASP A 99 -6.05 12.00 -5.84
CA ASP A 99 -4.79 12.39 -5.17
C ASP A 99 -4.99 12.68 -3.67
N ASP A 100 -6.24 12.67 -3.15
CA ASP A 100 -6.56 12.90 -1.74
C ASP A 100 -6.64 11.59 -0.94
N LEU A 101 -5.51 11.23 -0.35
CA LEU A 101 -5.38 9.99 0.44
C LEU A 101 -6.07 10.03 1.80
N THR A 102 -6.77 11.11 2.15
CA THR A 102 -7.39 11.25 3.47
C THR A 102 -8.40 10.14 3.73
N ASP A 103 -9.24 9.83 2.74
CA ASP A 103 -10.24 8.78 2.85
C ASP A 103 -9.67 7.36 2.66
N ASP A 104 -8.66 7.21 1.80
CA ASP A 104 -7.85 6.00 1.67
C ASP A 104 -7.24 5.56 3.01
N VAL A 105 -6.57 6.48 3.69
CA VAL A 105 -5.90 6.23 4.97
C VAL A 105 -6.91 5.88 6.05
N MET A 106 -8.07 6.55 6.08
CA MET A 106 -9.15 6.20 7.00
C MET A 106 -9.67 4.78 6.76
N CYS A 107 -9.83 4.37 5.51
CA CYS A 107 -10.26 3.02 5.19
C CYS A 107 -9.16 1.98 5.50
N ALA A 108 -7.90 2.26 5.17
CA ALA A 108 -6.77 1.39 5.50
C ALA A 108 -6.63 1.15 7.01
N LYS A 109 -6.89 2.16 7.85
CA LYS A 109 -6.95 1.98 9.32
C LYS A 109 -8.04 0.99 9.75
N LYS A 110 -9.25 1.09 9.17
CA LYS A 110 -10.32 0.11 9.43
C LYS A 110 -9.92 -1.31 9.03
N ILE A 111 -9.21 -1.45 7.91
CA ILE A 111 -8.68 -2.75 7.46
C ILE A 111 -7.68 -3.29 8.48
N LEU A 112 -6.73 -2.47 8.95
CA LEU A 112 -5.77 -2.90 9.96
C LEU A 112 -6.44 -3.30 11.28
N ASP A 113 -7.47 -2.58 11.70
CA ASP A 113 -8.18 -2.92 12.93
C ASP A 113 -8.98 -4.23 12.82
N SER A 114 -9.39 -4.62 11.60
CA SER A 114 -10.18 -5.82 11.33
C SER A 114 -9.33 -7.04 10.94
N GLU A 115 -8.47 -6.89 9.94
CA GLU A 115 -7.69 -7.96 9.30
C GLU A 115 -6.20 -7.91 9.67
N GLY A 116 -5.73 -6.78 10.20
CA GLY A 116 -4.32 -6.53 10.42
C GLY A 116 -3.52 -6.33 9.12
N ILE A 117 -2.21 -6.23 9.28
CA ILE A 117 -1.27 -5.99 8.18
C ILE A 117 -1.25 -7.13 7.14
N ASP A 118 -1.68 -8.33 7.51
CA ASP A 118 -1.75 -9.51 6.64
C ASP A 118 -2.78 -9.37 5.50
N TYR A 119 -3.68 -8.37 5.55
CA TYR A 119 -4.52 -8.01 4.41
C TYR A 119 -3.69 -7.73 3.15
N TRP A 120 -2.52 -7.08 3.32
CA TRP A 120 -1.58 -6.84 2.24
C TRP A 120 -0.60 -8.00 2.12
N LEU A 121 -0.87 -8.91 1.18
CA LEU A 121 -0.11 -10.15 0.99
C LEU A 121 1.40 -9.95 0.76
N ALA A 122 1.82 -8.77 0.34
CA ALA A 122 3.23 -8.42 0.18
C ALA A 122 3.99 -8.31 1.52
N HIS A 123 3.31 -7.99 2.63
CA HIS A 123 3.96 -7.64 3.89
C HIS A 123 4.84 -8.77 4.42
N LYS A 124 4.25 -9.94 4.70
CA LYS A 124 4.95 -11.08 5.30
C LYS A 124 6.15 -11.57 4.48
N PRO A 125 6.04 -11.81 3.15
CA PRO A 125 7.15 -12.33 2.36
C PRO A 125 8.22 -11.30 1.96
N LEU A 126 7.87 -10.01 1.84
CA LEU A 126 8.77 -9.00 1.24
C LEU A 126 9.18 -7.89 2.20
N CYS A 127 8.39 -7.65 3.26
CA CYS A 127 8.47 -6.44 4.06
C CYS A 127 8.52 -6.68 5.56
N SER A 128 8.82 -7.91 5.99
CA SER A 128 9.02 -8.25 7.41
C SER A 128 10.47 -8.01 7.87
N GLU A 129 11.43 -8.08 6.95
CA GLU A 129 12.88 -7.98 7.21
C GLU A 129 13.60 -7.20 6.09
N LYS A 130 14.88 -6.87 6.29
CA LYS A 130 15.76 -6.19 5.32
C LYS A 130 15.16 -4.90 4.75
N LEU A 131 14.87 -3.99 5.66
CA LEU A 131 14.15 -2.76 5.37
C LEU A 131 15.04 -1.54 5.11
N GLU A 132 16.35 -1.74 5.03
CA GLU A 132 17.34 -0.65 4.92
C GLU A 132 17.11 0.17 3.65
N GLN A 133 16.67 -0.48 2.56
CA GLN A 133 16.33 0.20 1.29
C GLN A 133 15.05 1.04 1.36
N TRP A 134 14.21 0.82 2.38
CA TRP A 134 12.93 1.49 2.58
C TRP A 134 13.03 2.58 3.65
N LEU A 135 14.23 2.78 4.22
CA LEU A 135 14.47 3.81 5.21
C LEU A 135 14.08 5.18 4.67
N CYS A 136 13.37 5.88 5.53
CA CYS A 136 12.87 7.20 5.26
C CYS A 136 13.77 8.22 5.94
N GLU A 137 14.68 8.81 5.16
CA GLU A 137 15.44 9.98 5.57
C GLU A 137 14.53 11.21 5.42
N GLU A 138 14.21 11.84 6.54
CA GLU A 138 13.60 13.17 6.54
C GLU A 138 14.69 14.14 6.05
N LEU A 139 14.52 14.67 4.84
CA LEU A 139 15.35 15.76 4.30
C LEU A 139 14.83 17.11 4.78
#